data_AF-A0A1N6F1L7-F1
#
_entry.id   AF-A0A1N6F1L7-F1
#
_cell.length_a   1.000
_cell.length_b   1.000
_cell.length_c   1.000
_cell.angle_alpha   90.00
_cell.angle_beta   90.00
_cell.angle_gamma   90.00
#
_symmetry.space_group_name_H-M   'P 1'
#
loop_
_entity.id
_entity.type
_entity.pdbx_description
1 polymer ?
#
loop_
_entity_poly.entity_id
_entity_poly.type
_entity_poly.pdbx_seq_one_letter_code
_entity_poly.pdbx_strand_id
1 'polypeptide(L)'
;MATPKKTQRRTDPAVQTPVSSNSFFPPLNSGVNNFFSAPPVIQRQAATQTATAPAGNALSGPLTASEWRSVEVWSSCGFVGIDPLTNNPTRNAELMAASIFCERALFSREFDGSREDPLLCILTDVTIADPRVQTLATHVASRGPILSWEQRTIANPVLYAMERLINEYHFPVNGAAGMVGNLRAESGVIPNNIESSLPGTPMRARGSDGAVHDFTPEQIMNRGTRGVVGPEDPGVGIAQWTTEPRRSGLFQHQYCGMTQGANILFNMDAQIDYLVTELQGRFPGVYNTLINPRTSVDTASDEVVKRFEVPGAIIENRRLLPDTDPAVAAVLTARRNLSQGAFTTYRAAHP
;
A
#
# COMPACT_ATOMS: atom_id res chain seq x y z
N MET A 1 -50.74 42.64 -47.10
CA MET A 1 -49.64 42.59 -46.10
C MET A 1 -49.37 41.14 -45.77
N ALA A 2 -48.30 40.59 -46.35
CA ALA A 2 -47.88 39.21 -46.18
C ALA A 2 -46.35 39.22 -46.04
N THR A 3 -45.84 38.62 -44.96
CA THR A 3 -44.41 38.50 -44.68
C THR A 3 -44.05 37.01 -44.51
N PRO A 4 -42.90 36.55 -45.03
CA PRO A 4 -42.68 35.13 -45.31
C PRO A 4 -41.97 34.36 -44.18
N LYS A 5 -42.22 33.05 -44.19
CA LYS A 5 -41.61 31.99 -43.36
C LYS A 5 -40.08 31.93 -43.52
N LYS A 6 -39.36 31.83 -42.39
CA LYS A 6 -37.94 31.44 -42.33
C LYS A 6 -37.79 29.94 -42.12
N THR A 7 -36.92 29.36 -42.94
CA THR A 7 -36.53 27.95 -43.05
C THR A 7 -35.63 27.54 -41.88
N GLN A 8 -35.93 26.40 -41.23
CA GLN A 8 -35.05 25.73 -40.27
C GLN A 8 -34.00 24.89 -41.02
N ARG A 9 -32.71 25.15 -40.76
CA ARG A 9 -31.59 24.28 -41.13
C ARG A 9 -31.41 23.23 -40.04
N ARG A 10 -31.50 21.95 -40.42
CA ARG A 10 -30.97 20.81 -39.66
C ARG A 10 -29.44 20.87 -39.70
N THR A 11 -28.80 20.70 -38.54
CA THR A 11 -27.37 20.41 -38.41
C THR A 11 -27.24 18.97 -37.94
N ASP A 12 -26.50 18.16 -38.69
CA ASP A 12 -26.12 16.79 -38.37
C ASP A 12 -25.22 16.73 -37.11
N PRO A 13 -25.28 15.67 -36.29
CA PRO A 13 -24.35 15.47 -35.19
C PRO A 13 -23.02 14.91 -35.69
N ALA A 14 -21.94 15.58 -35.29
CA ALA A 14 -20.57 15.19 -35.56
C ALA A 14 -20.22 13.84 -34.90
N VAL A 15 -19.59 12.99 -35.71
CA VAL A 15 -18.93 11.74 -35.33
C VAL A 15 -17.80 12.04 -34.34
N GLN A 16 -17.91 11.54 -33.12
CA GLN A 16 -16.80 11.50 -32.16
C GLN A 16 -15.87 10.34 -32.52
N THR A 17 -14.64 10.66 -32.86
CA THR A 17 -13.52 9.71 -32.95
C THR A 17 -13.06 9.33 -31.54
N PRO A 18 -12.70 8.06 -31.28
CA PRO A 18 -12.14 7.67 -29.99
C PRO A 18 -10.68 8.13 -29.89
N VAL A 19 -10.36 8.84 -28.80
CA VAL A 19 -9.00 9.23 -28.42
C VAL A 19 -8.28 7.98 -27.91
N SER A 20 -7.17 7.61 -28.54
CA SER A 20 -6.29 6.54 -28.07
C SER A 20 -5.50 7.00 -26.85
N SER A 21 -5.76 6.40 -25.69
CA SER A 21 -4.91 6.51 -24.51
C SER A 21 -3.64 5.67 -24.71
N ASN A 22 -2.63 6.26 -25.35
CA ASN A 22 -1.28 5.70 -25.40
C ASN A 22 -0.55 6.05 -24.10
N SER A 23 -0.50 5.11 -23.16
CA SER A 23 0.40 5.15 -22.01
C SER A 23 1.84 4.99 -22.50
N PHE A 24 2.47 6.12 -22.82
CA PHE A 24 3.84 6.18 -23.34
C PHE A 24 4.83 6.12 -22.17
N PHE A 25 5.16 4.93 -21.69
CA PHE A 25 6.41 4.73 -20.96
C PHE A 25 7.55 4.63 -21.97
N PRO A 26 8.56 5.53 -21.97
CA PRO A 26 9.73 5.36 -22.82
C PRO A 26 10.54 4.13 -22.37
N PRO A 27 11.20 3.41 -23.29
CA PRO A 27 12.09 2.31 -22.91
C PRO A 27 13.25 2.85 -22.08
N LEU A 28 13.45 2.28 -20.89
CA LEU A 28 14.64 2.54 -20.09
C LEU A 28 15.86 2.00 -20.84
N ASN A 29 16.63 2.92 -21.40
CA ASN A 29 17.87 2.66 -22.08
C ASN A 29 18.88 2.09 -21.08
N SER A 30 19.50 0.96 -21.44
CA SER A 30 20.58 0.31 -20.71
C SER A 30 21.83 1.19 -20.72
N GLY A 31 21.96 2.06 -19.72
CA GLY A 31 23.13 2.89 -19.47
C GLY A 31 23.71 2.60 -18.10
N VAL A 32 24.79 1.83 -18.08
CA VAL A 32 25.62 1.55 -16.91
C VAL A 32 26.15 2.87 -16.34
N ASN A 33 25.83 3.18 -15.09
CA ASN A 33 26.62 4.10 -14.27
C ASN A 33 26.67 3.58 -12.83
N ASN A 34 27.83 3.00 -12.50
CA ASN A 34 28.24 2.60 -11.17
C ASN A 34 28.39 3.83 -10.26
N PHE A 35 27.44 4.07 -9.37
CA PHE A 35 27.65 4.85 -8.15
C PHE A 35 26.65 4.43 -7.07
N PHE A 36 26.87 3.27 -6.46
CA PHE A 36 26.37 2.98 -5.12
C PHE A 36 27.45 2.20 -4.37
N SER A 37 28.16 2.91 -3.49
CA SER A 37 28.85 2.28 -2.38
C SER A 37 27.81 1.52 -1.57
N ALA A 38 28.03 0.22 -1.38
CA ALA A 38 27.14 -0.63 -0.62
C ALA A 38 26.96 -0.07 0.82
N PRO A 39 25.73 0.14 1.30
CA PRO A 39 25.50 0.33 2.73
C PRO A 39 25.85 -0.97 3.47
N PRO A 40 26.31 -0.88 4.73
CA PRO A 40 26.74 -2.05 5.48
C PRO A 40 25.59 -3.06 5.60
N VAL A 41 25.90 -4.29 5.20
CA VAL A 41 25.05 -5.46 5.36
C VAL A 41 24.78 -5.63 6.87
N ILE A 42 23.58 -5.26 7.33
CA ILE A 42 23.07 -5.78 8.59
C ILE A 42 22.74 -7.24 8.31
N GLN A 43 23.65 -8.13 8.71
CA GLN A 43 23.37 -9.55 8.78
C GLN A 43 22.11 -9.75 9.63
N ARG A 44 21.07 -10.37 9.04
CA ARG A 44 20.01 -11.02 9.83
C ARG A 44 20.69 -12.09 10.67
N GLN A 45 21.05 -11.75 11.90
CA GLN A 45 21.31 -12.79 12.90
C GLN A 45 19.97 -13.46 13.17
N ALA A 46 19.84 -14.71 12.75
CA ALA A 46 18.80 -15.60 13.22
C ALA A 46 18.87 -15.58 14.75
N ALA A 47 17.82 -15.08 15.39
CA ALA A 47 17.70 -15.10 16.83
C ALA A 47 17.70 -16.56 17.28
N THR A 48 18.84 -17.04 17.76
CA THR A 48 18.93 -18.25 18.56
C THR A 48 17.95 -18.12 19.71
N GLN A 49 17.03 -19.08 19.80
CA GLN A 49 16.09 -19.21 20.91
C GLN A 49 16.84 -19.33 22.24
N THR A 50 16.11 -18.96 23.29
CA THR A 50 16.38 -19.10 24.73
C THR A 50 17.38 -18.13 25.35
N ALA A 51 16.91 -16.91 25.61
CA ALA A 51 17.33 -16.16 26.78
C ALA A 51 16.14 -16.05 27.73
N THR A 52 16.13 -16.84 28.81
CA THR A 52 15.31 -16.55 29.98
C THR A 52 15.72 -15.19 30.52
N ALA A 53 14.78 -14.23 30.49
CA ALA A 53 15.01 -12.89 31.03
C ALA A 53 15.35 -12.98 32.53
N PRO A 54 16.30 -12.18 33.04
CA PRO A 54 16.59 -12.12 34.47
C PRO A 54 15.36 -11.63 35.23
N ALA A 55 15.07 -12.24 36.39
CA ALA A 55 14.03 -11.80 37.30
C ALA A 55 14.31 -10.35 37.73
N GLY A 56 13.36 -9.44 37.52
CA GLY A 56 13.51 -8.01 37.80
C GLY A 56 13.32 -7.06 36.60
N ASN A 57 13.04 -7.57 35.40
CA ASN A 57 12.78 -6.76 34.21
C ASN A 57 11.54 -7.23 33.42
N ALA A 58 10.59 -7.92 34.05
CA ALA A 58 9.46 -8.52 33.33
C ALA A 58 8.54 -7.47 32.67
N LEU A 59 8.38 -6.30 33.28
CA LEU A 59 7.53 -5.23 32.75
C LEU A 59 8.25 -4.38 31.68
N SER A 60 9.54 -4.11 31.87
CA SER A 60 10.33 -3.16 31.06
C SER A 60 11.34 -3.80 30.11
N GLY A 61 11.51 -5.12 30.14
CA GLY A 61 12.51 -5.84 29.35
C GLY A 61 12.17 -5.96 27.86
N PRO A 62 13.06 -6.59 27.07
CA PRO A 62 12.89 -6.72 25.62
C PRO A 62 11.54 -7.31 25.20
N LEU A 63 11.08 -6.93 24.01
CA LEU A 63 9.84 -7.45 23.44
C LEU A 63 9.98 -8.91 23.02
N THR A 64 8.97 -9.70 23.33
CA THR A 64 8.74 -11.04 22.80
C THR A 64 8.34 -10.99 21.32
N ALA A 65 8.37 -12.14 20.64
CA ALA A 65 7.93 -12.23 19.24
C ALA A 65 6.45 -11.83 19.05
N SER A 66 5.59 -12.15 20.03
CA SER A 66 4.16 -11.79 19.98
C SER A 66 3.97 -10.28 20.12
N GLU A 67 4.69 -9.63 21.02
CA GLU A 67 4.62 -8.18 21.21
C GLU A 67 5.17 -7.43 19.99
N TRP A 68 6.22 -7.96 19.36
CA TRP A 68 6.68 -7.42 18.07
C TRP A 68 5.60 -7.51 16.99
N ARG A 69 4.80 -8.58 16.96
CA ARG A 69 3.66 -8.67 16.06
C ARG A 69 2.60 -7.61 16.37
N SER A 70 2.32 -7.33 17.64
CA SER A 70 1.43 -6.22 18.03
C SER A 70 1.97 -4.86 17.57
N VAL A 71 3.27 -4.59 17.73
CA VAL A 71 3.92 -3.36 17.23
C VAL A 71 3.77 -3.22 15.72
N GLU A 72 3.94 -4.32 14.98
CA GLU A 72 3.75 -4.35 13.53
C GLU A 72 2.28 -4.10 13.14
N VAL A 73 1.32 -4.68 13.86
CA VAL A 73 -0.11 -4.45 13.63
C VAL A 73 -0.49 -3.00 13.95
N TRP A 74 -0.09 -2.43 15.08
CA TRP A 74 -0.41 -1.04 15.41
C TRP A 74 0.27 -0.05 14.46
N SER A 75 1.52 -0.34 14.08
CA SER A 75 2.21 0.38 13.00
C SER A 75 1.41 0.37 11.70
N SER A 76 0.83 -0.79 11.38
CA SER A 76 0.02 -1.01 10.18
C SER A 76 -1.34 -0.33 10.24
N CYS A 77 -1.97 -0.35 11.40
CA CYS A 77 -3.24 0.29 11.64
C CYS A 77 -3.14 1.82 11.75
N GLY A 78 -1.95 2.34 12.13
CA GLY A 78 -1.73 3.76 12.35
C GLY A 78 -2.21 4.26 13.72
N PHE A 79 -2.49 3.37 14.67
CA PHE A 79 -2.95 3.70 16.02
C PHE A 79 -2.68 2.56 17.01
N VAL A 80 -2.71 2.90 18.30
CA VAL A 80 -2.68 1.95 19.43
C VAL A 80 -3.95 2.16 20.25
N GLY A 81 -4.86 1.17 20.25
CA GLY A 81 -6.17 1.33 20.89
C GLY A 81 -7.01 2.43 20.23
N ILE A 82 -7.15 3.58 20.90
CA ILE A 82 -7.83 4.78 20.37
C ILE A 82 -6.86 5.91 20.02
N ASP A 83 -5.57 5.76 20.35
CA ASP A 83 -4.56 6.80 20.21
C ASP A 83 -3.88 6.71 18.83
N PRO A 84 -4.04 7.72 17.95
CA PRO A 84 -3.41 7.71 16.64
C PRO A 84 -1.89 7.89 16.75
N LEU A 85 -1.18 7.20 15.86
CA LEU A 85 0.23 7.48 15.60
C LEU A 85 0.34 8.83 14.91
N THR A 86 1.41 9.55 15.22
CA THR A 86 1.67 10.88 14.67
C THR A 86 3.03 10.95 14.01
N ASN A 87 3.40 12.15 13.58
CA ASN A 87 4.71 12.47 13.05
C ASN A 87 5.84 12.47 14.11
N ASN A 88 5.53 12.18 15.38
CA ASN A 88 6.52 12.09 16.46
C ASN A 88 6.85 10.61 16.75
N PRO A 89 7.96 10.07 16.23
CA PRO A 89 8.31 8.67 16.41
C PRO A 89 8.58 8.27 17.86
N THR A 90 9.06 9.20 18.70
CA THR A 90 9.27 8.97 20.13
C THR A 90 7.93 8.74 20.83
N ARG A 91 6.96 9.64 20.62
CA ARG A 91 5.60 9.49 21.16
C ARG A 91 4.94 8.19 20.71
N ASN A 92 5.15 7.80 19.45
CA ASN A 92 4.58 6.56 18.92
C ASN A 92 5.19 5.32 19.61
N ALA A 93 6.51 5.31 19.83
CA ALA A 93 7.16 4.22 20.56
C ALA A 93 6.69 4.16 22.03
N GLU A 94 6.50 5.31 22.67
CA GLU A 94 5.95 5.42 24.02
C GLU A 94 4.51 4.92 24.11
N LEU A 95 3.64 5.25 23.16
CA LEU A 95 2.26 4.74 23.08
C LEU A 95 2.22 3.21 22.99
N MET A 96 3.02 2.63 22.10
CA MET A 96 3.10 1.17 21.95
C MET A 96 3.69 0.51 23.20
N ALA A 97 4.73 1.11 23.79
CA ALA A 97 5.31 0.63 25.04
C ALA A 97 4.31 0.69 26.20
N ALA A 98 3.52 1.76 26.31
CA ALA A 98 2.48 1.89 27.34
C ALA A 98 1.46 0.75 27.24
N SER A 99 1.00 0.42 26.03
CA SER A 99 0.05 -0.69 25.84
C SER A 99 0.65 -2.05 26.19
N ILE A 100 1.88 -2.33 25.76
CA ILE A 100 2.58 -3.58 26.11
C ILE A 100 2.83 -3.66 27.62
N PHE A 101 3.28 -2.56 28.23
CA PHE A 101 3.50 -2.49 29.67
C PHE A 101 2.22 -2.81 30.44
N CYS A 102 1.10 -2.23 30.04
CA CYS A 102 -0.18 -2.47 30.70
C CYS A 102 -0.67 -3.90 30.52
N GLU A 103 -0.48 -4.48 29.34
CA GLU A 103 -0.75 -5.90 29.11
C GLU A 103 0.11 -6.79 30.02
N ARG A 104 1.41 -6.52 30.13
CA ARG A 104 2.31 -7.22 31.05
C ARG A 104 1.90 -7.06 32.50
N ALA A 105 1.54 -5.84 32.91
CA ALA A 105 1.15 -5.50 34.28
C ALA A 105 -0.09 -6.29 34.72
N LEU A 106 -1.08 -6.44 33.84
CA LEU A 106 -2.30 -7.21 34.11
C LEU A 106 -2.03 -8.67 34.51
N PHE A 107 -0.94 -9.27 34.01
CA PHE A 107 -0.61 -10.67 34.25
C PHE A 107 0.66 -10.87 35.10
N SER A 108 1.30 -9.78 35.53
CA SER A 108 2.54 -9.84 36.30
C SER A 108 2.27 -9.99 37.80
N ARG A 109 2.99 -10.92 38.44
CA ARG A 109 3.03 -11.01 39.91
C ARG A 109 3.92 -9.93 40.56
N GLU A 110 4.73 -9.24 39.75
CA GLU A 110 5.59 -8.13 40.21
C GLU A 110 4.81 -6.81 40.28
N PHE A 111 3.62 -6.74 39.70
CA PHE A 111 2.79 -5.54 39.68
C PHE A 111 1.85 -5.52 40.89
N ASP A 112 2.05 -4.57 41.80
CA ASP A 112 1.20 -4.32 42.96
C ASP A 112 0.49 -2.97 42.79
N GLY A 113 -0.71 -3.00 42.20
CA GLY A 113 -1.49 -1.79 41.91
C GLY A 113 -1.80 -0.90 43.12
N SER A 114 -1.66 -1.39 44.36
CA SER A 114 -1.81 -0.56 45.56
C SER A 114 -0.65 0.41 45.79
N ARG A 115 0.48 0.21 45.10
CA ARG A 115 1.71 1.02 45.19
C ARG A 115 1.98 1.83 43.93
N GLU A 116 1.09 1.76 42.96
CA GLU A 116 1.23 2.39 41.65
C GLU A 116 0.40 3.67 41.58
N ASP A 117 0.67 4.52 40.59
CA ASP A 117 -0.21 5.64 40.29
C ASP A 117 -1.60 5.09 39.92
N PRO A 118 -2.70 5.56 40.55
CA PRO A 118 -4.04 5.04 40.29
C PRO A 118 -4.53 5.30 38.85
N LEU A 119 -3.86 6.17 38.10
CA LEU A 119 -4.15 6.48 36.70
C LEU A 119 -3.22 5.73 35.73
N LEU A 120 -2.25 4.98 36.22
CA LEU A 120 -1.39 4.09 35.42
C LEU A 120 -2.26 3.07 34.68
N CYS A 121 -2.05 2.90 33.37
CA CYS A 121 -2.85 2.07 32.49
C CYS A 121 -4.31 2.51 32.29
N ILE A 122 -4.68 3.70 32.77
CA ILE A 122 -5.99 4.32 32.54
C ILE A 122 -5.85 5.57 31.68
N LEU A 123 -4.89 6.44 32.04
CA LEU A 123 -4.57 7.64 31.27
C LEU A 123 -3.27 7.45 30.50
N THR A 124 -3.33 7.64 29.19
CA THR A 124 -2.20 7.49 28.28
C THR A 124 -1.01 8.34 28.70
N ASP A 125 -1.21 9.62 29.02
CA ASP A 125 -0.12 10.54 29.38
C ASP A 125 0.56 10.15 30.70
N VAL A 126 -0.20 9.66 31.69
CA VAL A 126 0.36 9.16 32.95
C VAL A 126 1.19 7.91 32.69
N THR A 127 0.69 7.01 31.85
CA THR A 127 1.34 5.74 31.55
C THR A 127 2.63 5.95 30.76
N ILE A 128 2.63 6.82 29.76
CA ILE A 128 3.83 7.16 28.97
C ILE A 128 4.92 7.79 29.84
N ALA A 129 4.54 8.55 30.87
CA ALA A 129 5.49 9.16 31.79
C ALA A 129 6.15 8.17 32.77
N ASP A 130 5.65 6.93 32.88
CA ASP A 130 6.24 5.92 33.76
C ASP A 130 7.66 5.53 33.31
N PRO A 131 8.68 5.57 34.18
CA PRO A 131 10.06 5.26 33.81
C PRO A 131 10.26 3.84 33.23
N ARG A 132 9.42 2.87 33.61
CA ARG A 132 9.45 1.51 33.07
C ARG A 132 8.92 1.49 31.64
N VAL A 133 7.90 2.29 31.35
CA VAL A 133 7.37 2.49 29.99
C VAL A 133 8.40 3.20 29.12
N GLN A 134 9.06 4.24 29.63
CA GLN A 134 10.15 4.91 28.92
C GLN A 134 11.31 3.95 28.59
N THR A 135 11.65 3.06 29.54
CA THR A 135 12.65 2.01 29.31
C THR A 135 12.18 1.06 28.21
N LEU A 136 10.94 0.58 28.28
CA LEU A 136 10.35 -0.32 27.28
C LEU A 136 10.25 0.33 25.90
N ALA A 137 9.99 1.63 25.82
CA ALA A 137 9.95 2.40 24.57
C ALA A 137 11.29 2.35 23.82
N THR A 138 12.43 2.27 24.54
CA THR A 138 13.73 2.06 23.89
C THR A 138 13.83 0.71 23.20
N HIS A 139 13.21 -0.33 23.75
CA HIS A 139 13.12 -1.63 23.10
C HIS A 139 12.17 -1.61 21.90
N VAL A 140 11.03 -0.93 22.00
CA VAL A 140 10.10 -0.73 20.88
C VAL A 140 10.80 0.00 19.71
N ALA A 141 11.57 1.05 20.02
CA ALA A 141 12.30 1.83 19.01
C ALA A 141 13.59 1.14 18.52
N SER A 142 13.98 -0.01 19.07
CA SER A 142 15.26 -0.67 18.75
C SER A 142 15.39 -1.15 17.31
N ARG A 143 14.26 -1.31 16.59
CA ARG A 143 14.23 -1.66 15.16
C ARG A 143 14.08 -0.46 14.23
N GLY A 144 14.14 0.76 14.77
CA GLY A 144 13.98 2.02 14.03
C GLY A 144 12.77 2.85 14.48
N PRO A 145 12.60 4.05 13.90
CA PRO A 145 11.51 4.94 14.27
C PRO A 145 10.14 4.37 13.90
N ILE A 146 9.18 4.48 14.81
CA ILE A 146 7.78 4.15 14.56
C ILE A 146 7.11 5.36 13.92
N LEU A 147 7.07 5.37 12.60
CA LEU A 147 6.48 6.47 11.82
C LEU A 147 5.00 6.21 11.54
N SER A 148 4.21 7.28 11.50
CA SER A 148 2.89 7.24 10.87
C SER A 148 3.04 6.98 9.38
N TRP A 149 1.98 6.51 8.75
CA TRP A 149 1.99 6.10 7.35
C TRP A 149 2.40 7.21 6.39
N GLU A 150 1.99 8.44 6.67
CA GLU A 150 2.30 9.65 5.89
C GLU A 150 3.81 9.92 5.82
N GLN A 151 4.59 9.40 6.78
CA GLN A 151 6.04 9.58 6.86
C GLN A 151 6.84 8.33 6.51
N ARG A 152 6.19 7.17 6.32
CA ARG A 152 6.89 5.92 5.98
C ARG A 152 7.42 5.99 4.57
N THR A 153 8.72 6.27 4.42
CA THR A 153 9.43 5.95 3.19
C THR A 153 9.62 4.44 3.11
N ILE A 154 8.86 3.78 2.23
CA ILE A 154 9.03 2.34 2.02
C ILE A 154 10.29 2.15 1.18
N ALA A 155 11.41 1.82 1.84
CA ALA A 155 12.72 1.71 1.20
C ALA A 155 12.74 0.73 0.01
N ASN A 156 11.90 -0.30 0.05
CA ASN A 156 11.66 -1.21 -1.07
C ASN A 156 10.17 -1.61 -1.10
N PRO A 157 9.32 -0.88 -1.82
CA PRO A 157 7.87 -1.11 -1.80
C PRO A 157 7.48 -2.45 -2.45
N VAL A 158 8.29 -2.96 -3.38
CA VAL A 158 8.13 -4.28 -3.97
C VAL A 158 8.33 -5.37 -2.93
N LEU A 159 9.45 -5.35 -2.21
CA LEU A 159 9.73 -6.33 -1.15
C LEU A 159 8.66 -6.28 -0.06
N TYR A 160 8.27 -5.06 0.34
CA TYR A 160 7.24 -4.86 1.35
C TYR A 160 5.90 -5.48 0.94
N ALA A 161 5.40 -5.17 -0.26
CA ALA A 161 4.14 -5.74 -0.76
C ALA A 161 4.20 -7.27 -0.88
N MET A 162 5.34 -7.82 -1.34
CA MET A 162 5.58 -9.26 -1.36
C MET A 162 5.44 -9.88 0.03
N GLU A 163 6.14 -9.33 1.03
CA GLU A 163 6.11 -9.82 2.41
C GLU A 163 4.71 -9.73 3.01
N ARG A 164 3.94 -8.66 2.76
CA ARG A 164 2.57 -8.54 3.24
C ARG A 164 1.66 -9.60 2.61
N LEU A 165 1.67 -9.78 1.29
CA LEU A 165 0.86 -10.79 0.61
C LEU A 165 1.19 -12.21 1.09
N ILE A 166 2.45 -12.51 1.35
CA ILE A 166 2.90 -13.84 1.78
C ILE A 166 2.62 -14.08 3.27
N ASN A 167 3.02 -13.15 4.13
CA ASN A 167 3.01 -13.37 5.57
C ASN A 167 1.62 -13.17 6.19
N GLU A 168 0.87 -12.19 5.67
CA GLU A 168 -0.45 -11.84 6.22
C GLU A 168 -1.59 -12.51 5.44
N TYR A 169 -1.50 -12.55 4.11
CA TYR A 169 -2.57 -13.11 3.26
C TYR A 169 -2.27 -14.52 2.73
N HIS A 170 -1.12 -15.10 3.10
CA HIS A 170 -0.73 -16.48 2.80
C HIS A 170 -0.66 -16.83 1.31
N PHE A 171 -0.35 -15.84 0.46
CA PHE A 171 -0.08 -16.10 -0.95
C PHE A 171 1.21 -16.92 -1.08
N PRO A 172 1.25 -17.95 -1.96
CA PRO A 172 2.51 -18.53 -2.39
C PRO A 172 3.41 -17.48 -3.03
N VAL A 173 4.74 -17.63 -2.88
CA VAL A 173 5.73 -16.67 -3.39
C VAL A 173 5.51 -16.33 -4.87
N ASN A 174 5.19 -17.32 -5.70
CA ASN A 174 4.95 -17.11 -7.13
C ASN A 174 3.69 -16.27 -7.40
N GLY A 175 2.62 -16.52 -6.66
CA GLY A 175 1.38 -15.75 -6.77
C GLY A 175 1.58 -14.31 -6.32
N ALA A 176 2.23 -14.10 -5.19
CA ALA A 176 2.61 -12.77 -4.72
C ALA A 176 3.47 -12.04 -5.76
N ALA A 177 4.47 -12.71 -6.34
CA ALA A 177 5.35 -12.12 -7.35
C ALA A 177 4.60 -11.69 -8.62
N GLY A 178 3.69 -12.54 -9.13
CA GLY A 178 2.84 -12.20 -10.28
C GLY A 178 1.93 -11.00 -10.03
N MET A 179 1.40 -10.87 -8.82
CA MET A 179 0.60 -9.69 -8.43
C MET A 179 1.49 -8.44 -8.31
N VAL A 180 2.54 -8.48 -7.49
CA VAL A 180 3.39 -7.31 -7.22
C VAL A 180 4.12 -6.81 -8.48
N GLY A 181 4.49 -7.70 -9.40
CA GLY A 181 5.06 -7.31 -10.69
C GLY A 181 4.10 -6.45 -11.52
N ASN A 182 2.80 -6.72 -11.46
CA ASN A 182 1.79 -5.90 -12.10
C ASN A 182 1.60 -4.56 -11.37
N LEU A 183 1.47 -4.56 -10.04
CA LEU A 183 1.39 -3.32 -9.24
C LEU A 183 2.60 -2.40 -9.50
N ARG A 184 3.78 -2.98 -9.72
CA ARG A 184 5.00 -2.24 -10.06
C ARG A 184 4.88 -1.53 -11.41
N ALA A 185 4.24 -2.14 -12.40
CA ALA A 185 3.99 -1.48 -13.68
C ALA A 185 2.90 -0.41 -13.58
N GLU A 186 1.89 -0.59 -12.72
CA GLU A 186 0.81 0.39 -12.55
C GLU A 186 1.28 1.65 -11.84
N SER A 187 2.05 1.52 -10.75
CA SER A 187 2.33 2.64 -9.84
C SER A 187 3.76 2.68 -9.31
N GLY A 188 4.60 1.70 -9.64
CA GLY A 188 5.84 1.46 -8.90
C GLY A 188 5.62 0.93 -7.49
N VAL A 189 4.40 0.46 -7.18
CA VAL A 189 3.96 0.07 -5.83
C VAL A 189 3.99 1.29 -4.88
N ILE A 190 3.49 2.44 -5.36
CA ILE A 190 3.47 3.70 -4.61
C ILE A 190 2.01 4.04 -4.23
N PRO A 191 1.64 4.01 -2.94
CA PRO A 191 0.25 4.18 -2.50
C PRO A 191 -0.42 5.51 -2.88
N ASN A 192 0.33 6.60 -2.94
CA ASN A 192 -0.21 7.92 -3.28
C ASN A 192 -0.04 8.28 -4.76
N ASN A 193 0.36 7.32 -5.61
CA ASN A 193 0.54 7.59 -7.04
C ASN A 193 -0.81 7.81 -7.72
N ILE A 194 -0.95 8.96 -8.38
CA ILE A 194 -2.08 9.25 -9.27
C ILE A 194 -1.65 9.09 -10.73
N GLU A 195 -2.60 8.72 -11.57
CA GLU A 195 -2.38 8.54 -13.01
C GLU A 195 -1.77 9.81 -13.62
N SER A 196 -0.90 9.63 -14.62
CA SER A 196 -0.17 10.71 -15.30
C SER A 196 0.78 11.54 -14.42
N SER A 197 1.05 11.11 -13.18
CA SER A 197 2.08 11.74 -12.35
C SER A 197 3.50 11.39 -12.79
N LEU A 198 4.45 12.28 -12.45
CA LEU A 198 5.87 12.07 -12.73
C LEU A 198 6.58 11.34 -11.57
N PRO A 199 7.67 10.60 -11.85
CA PRO A 199 8.51 10.02 -10.81
C PRO A 199 8.96 11.07 -9.78
N GLY A 200 8.83 10.75 -8.49
CA GLY A 200 9.18 11.66 -7.39
C GLY A 200 8.10 12.68 -7.02
N THR A 201 7.04 12.83 -7.83
CA THR A 201 5.90 13.71 -7.51
C THR A 201 4.58 12.94 -7.69
N PRO A 202 4.32 11.91 -6.88
CA PRO A 202 3.25 10.94 -7.10
C PRO A 202 1.83 11.53 -7.04
N MET A 203 1.66 12.72 -6.46
CA MET A 203 0.38 13.43 -6.36
C MET A 203 0.33 14.71 -7.21
N ARG A 204 1.32 14.89 -8.11
CA ARG A 204 1.37 16.02 -9.03
C ARG A 204 0.93 15.60 -10.42
N ALA A 205 -0.17 16.15 -10.91
CA ALA A 205 -0.70 15.84 -12.24
C ALA A 205 -1.52 17.02 -12.78
N ARG A 206 -1.99 16.88 -14.04
CA ARG A 206 -2.98 17.80 -14.61
C ARG A 206 -4.31 17.65 -13.88
N GLY A 207 -4.99 18.76 -13.61
CA GLY A 207 -6.31 18.81 -12.99
C GLY A 207 -7.42 18.99 -14.00
N SER A 208 -8.66 18.83 -13.53
CA SER A 208 -9.86 19.05 -14.33
C SER A 208 -10.03 20.49 -14.87
N ASP A 209 -9.23 21.43 -14.38
CA ASP A 209 -9.12 22.81 -14.89
C ASP A 209 -8.05 22.98 -15.98
N GLY A 210 -7.37 21.89 -16.35
CA GLY A 210 -6.30 21.86 -17.34
C GLY A 210 -4.93 22.33 -16.84
N ALA A 211 -4.78 22.77 -15.59
CA ALA A 211 -3.50 23.17 -15.01
C ALA A 211 -2.84 22.01 -14.25
N VAL A 212 -1.54 22.09 -13.98
CA VAL A 212 -0.82 21.10 -13.17
C VAL A 212 -0.82 21.52 -11.70
N HIS A 213 -1.23 20.62 -10.81
CA HIS A 213 -1.34 20.86 -9.37
C HIS A 213 -0.60 19.80 -8.57
N ASP A 214 -0.18 20.15 -7.35
CA ASP A 214 0.11 19.19 -6.29
C ASP A 214 -1.20 18.99 -5.51
N PHE A 215 -1.87 17.86 -5.70
CA PHE A 215 -3.17 17.63 -5.08
C PHE A 215 -3.04 17.23 -3.61
N THR A 216 -4.00 17.66 -2.79
CA THR A 216 -4.19 17.06 -1.46
C THR A 216 -4.89 15.71 -1.58
N PRO A 217 -4.76 14.82 -0.58
CA PRO A 217 -5.48 13.55 -0.53
C PRO A 217 -7.01 13.72 -0.68
N GLU A 218 -7.57 14.78 -0.10
CA GLU A 218 -8.99 15.10 -0.17
C GLU A 218 -9.42 15.53 -1.57
N GLN A 219 -8.59 16.30 -2.29
CA GLN A 219 -8.85 16.67 -3.68
C GLN A 219 -8.82 15.44 -4.60
N ILE A 220 -7.91 14.50 -4.32
CA ILE A 220 -7.85 13.22 -5.02
C ILE A 220 -9.12 12.42 -4.73
N MET A 221 -9.44 12.17 -3.46
CA MET A 221 -10.64 11.41 -3.06
C MET A 221 -11.93 11.99 -3.66
N ASN A 222 -12.09 13.31 -3.61
CA ASN A 222 -13.29 14.02 -4.05
C ASN A 222 -13.22 14.45 -5.54
N ARG A 223 -12.41 13.78 -6.36
CA ARG A 223 -12.36 14.03 -7.82
C ARG A 223 -13.77 13.93 -8.42
N GLY A 224 -14.15 14.95 -9.19
CA GLY A 224 -15.45 15.01 -9.87
C GLY A 224 -16.57 15.58 -8.99
N THR A 225 -16.32 15.86 -7.70
CA THR A 225 -17.24 16.62 -6.87
C THR A 225 -17.31 18.07 -7.34
N ARG A 226 -18.53 18.62 -7.43
CA ARG A 226 -18.76 20.01 -7.86
C ARG A 226 -17.96 20.98 -6.99
N GLY A 227 -17.15 21.82 -7.62
CA GLY A 227 -16.33 22.83 -6.94
C GLY A 227 -14.99 22.32 -6.42
N VAL A 228 -14.66 21.04 -6.62
CA VAL A 228 -13.35 20.48 -6.31
C VAL A 228 -12.53 20.37 -7.59
N VAL A 229 -11.33 20.96 -7.59
CA VAL A 229 -10.32 20.69 -8.62
C VAL A 229 -9.56 19.44 -8.18
N GLY A 230 -9.83 18.32 -8.85
CA GLY A 230 -9.12 17.05 -8.63
C GLY A 230 -8.27 16.68 -9.85
N PRO A 231 -7.52 15.57 -9.76
CA PRO A 231 -6.77 15.02 -10.90
C PRO A 231 -7.67 14.82 -12.12
N GLU A 232 -7.16 15.14 -13.31
CA GLU A 232 -7.89 14.91 -14.55
C GLU A 232 -8.14 13.42 -14.77
N ASP A 233 -7.11 12.60 -14.61
CA ASP A 233 -7.20 11.16 -14.78
C ASP A 233 -7.67 10.46 -13.49
N PRO A 234 -8.40 9.33 -13.59
CA PRO A 234 -9.04 8.71 -12.44
C PRO A 234 -8.18 7.68 -11.72
N GLY A 235 -7.04 7.23 -12.25
CA GLY A 235 -6.21 6.21 -11.60
C GLY A 235 -5.55 6.70 -10.31
N VAL A 236 -5.55 5.84 -9.28
CA VAL A 236 -4.90 6.10 -8.00
C VAL A 236 -4.42 4.81 -7.34
N GLY A 237 -3.35 4.91 -6.55
CA GLY A 237 -2.91 3.86 -5.65
C GLY A 237 -2.14 2.75 -6.35
N ILE A 238 -1.82 1.71 -5.57
CA ILE A 238 -0.89 0.66 -5.99
C ILE A 238 -1.33 -0.11 -7.24
N ALA A 239 -2.65 -0.23 -7.44
CA ALA A 239 -3.27 -0.92 -8.56
C ALA A 239 -3.95 0.04 -9.57
N GLN A 240 -3.69 1.34 -9.48
CA GLN A 240 -4.33 2.37 -10.33
C GLN A 240 -5.85 2.18 -10.45
N TRP A 241 -6.57 2.20 -9.31
CA TRP A 241 -8.02 2.02 -9.30
C TRP A 241 -8.72 3.18 -10.03
N THR A 242 -9.18 2.92 -11.26
CA THR A 242 -9.73 3.93 -12.18
C THR A 242 -11.26 4.00 -12.20
N THR A 243 -11.95 2.86 -12.21
CA THR A 243 -13.42 2.86 -12.32
C THR A 243 -14.07 3.37 -11.03
N GLU A 244 -15.18 4.10 -11.15
CA GLU A 244 -15.90 4.70 -10.01
C GLU A 244 -16.18 3.70 -8.86
N PRO A 245 -16.70 2.48 -9.08
CA PRO A 245 -16.95 1.55 -7.98
C PRO A 245 -15.67 1.06 -7.28
N ARG A 246 -14.58 0.87 -8.03
CA ARG A 246 -13.28 0.44 -7.48
C ARG A 246 -12.64 1.57 -6.68
N ARG A 247 -12.64 2.78 -7.24
CA ARG A 247 -12.10 3.96 -6.58
C ARG A 247 -12.88 4.32 -5.31
N SER A 248 -14.21 4.30 -5.37
CA SER A 248 -15.06 4.53 -4.19
C SER A 248 -14.85 3.45 -3.14
N GLY A 249 -14.72 2.18 -3.56
CA GLY A 249 -14.45 1.08 -2.65
C GLY A 249 -13.12 1.23 -1.92
N LEU A 250 -12.08 1.70 -2.60
CA LEU A 250 -10.79 2.02 -2.00
C LEU A 250 -10.94 3.04 -0.86
N PHE A 251 -11.52 4.21 -1.13
CA PHE A 251 -11.64 5.26 -0.11
C PHE A 251 -12.60 4.91 1.02
N GLN A 252 -13.59 4.05 0.77
CA GLN A 252 -14.53 3.57 1.79
C GLN A 252 -14.03 2.32 2.51
N HIS A 253 -12.87 1.79 2.12
CA HIS A 253 -12.34 0.55 2.67
C HIS A 253 -12.15 0.66 4.18
N GLN A 254 -12.61 -0.36 4.89
CA GLN A 254 -12.43 -0.47 6.33
C GLN A 254 -11.18 -1.28 6.60
N TYR A 255 -10.23 -0.67 7.31
CA TYR A 255 -9.01 -1.33 7.74
C TYR A 255 -8.78 -1.04 9.21
N CYS A 256 -8.46 -2.08 9.99
CA CYS A 256 -8.38 -2.02 11.44
C CYS A 256 -9.62 -1.38 12.12
N GLY A 257 -10.82 -1.67 11.62
CA GLY A 257 -12.08 -1.18 12.19
C GLY A 257 -12.40 0.29 11.90
N MET A 258 -11.65 0.95 11.02
CA MET A 258 -11.90 2.34 10.62
C MET A 258 -11.97 2.49 9.10
N THR A 259 -12.90 3.33 8.64
CA THR A 259 -12.94 3.81 7.25
C THR A 259 -11.71 4.66 6.99
N GLN A 260 -10.88 4.29 6.03
CA GLN A 260 -9.60 4.94 5.80
C GLN A 260 -9.72 6.32 5.13
N GLY A 261 -10.73 6.53 4.28
CA GLY A 261 -10.90 7.80 3.57
C GLY A 261 -9.65 8.17 2.77
N ALA A 262 -9.32 9.46 2.74
CA ALA A 262 -8.16 9.97 1.99
C ALA A 262 -6.81 9.48 2.54
N ASN A 263 -6.74 9.09 3.82
CA ASN A 263 -5.52 8.58 4.46
C ASN A 263 -5.05 7.26 3.85
N ILE A 264 -5.95 6.51 3.17
CA ILE A 264 -5.57 5.28 2.48
C ILE A 264 -4.47 5.50 1.44
N LEU A 265 -4.33 6.72 0.92
CA LEU A 265 -3.28 7.08 -0.04
C LEU A 265 -1.87 6.99 0.56
N PHE A 266 -1.73 6.98 1.88
CA PHE A 266 -0.44 6.80 2.54
C PHE A 266 -0.30 5.44 3.23
N ASN A 267 -1.39 4.67 3.32
CA ASN A 267 -1.41 3.38 4.00
C ASN A 267 -1.28 2.23 3.01
N MET A 268 -0.06 1.73 2.84
CA MET A 268 0.23 0.58 1.97
C MET A 268 -0.53 -0.69 2.40
N ASP A 269 -0.63 -0.96 3.70
CA ASP A 269 -1.26 -2.19 4.18
C ASP A 269 -2.77 -2.16 3.94
N ALA A 270 -3.43 -1.02 4.15
CA ALA A 270 -4.84 -0.87 3.83
C ALA A 270 -5.12 -0.99 2.32
N GLN A 271 -4.20 -0.52 1.45
CA GLN A 271 -4.33 -0.72 0.01
C GLN A 271 -4.13 -2.18 -0.41
N ILE A 272 -3.21 -2.90 0.21
CA ILE A 272 -3.03 -4.34 0.00
C ILE A 272 -4.24 -5.12 0.51
N ASP A 273 -4.79 -4.77 1.66
CA ASP A 273 -6.01 -5.38 2.20
C ASP A 273 -7.21 -5.15 1.27
N TYR A 274 -7.37 -3.92 0.77
CA TYR A 274 -8.41 -3.61 -0.22
C TYR A 274 -8.21 -4.42 -1.51
N LEU A 275 -6.97 -4.51 -2.01
CA LEU A 275 -6.62 -5.33 -3.17
C LEU A 275 -7.03 -6.80 -2.97
N VAL A 276 -6.69 -7.40 -1.82
CA VAL A 276 -7.02 -8.81 -1.52
C VAL A 276 -8.53 -9.00 -1.36
N THR A 277 -9.21 -8.08 -0.69
CA THR A 277 -10.67 -8.06 -0.57
C THR A 277 -11.33 -8.04 -1.97
N GLU A 278 -10.80 -7.23 -2.88
CA GLU A 278 -11.28 -7.15 -4.26
C GLU A 278 -11.07 -8.46 -5.02
N LEU A 279 -9.88 -9.07 -4.87
CA LEU A 279 -9.56 -10.36 -5.49
C LEU A 279 -10.50 -11.47 -5.01
N GLN A 280 -10.73 -11.57 -3.70
CA GLN A 280 -11.58 -12.60 -3.11
C GLN A 280 -13.05 -12.44 -3.51
N GLY A 281 -13.55 -11.20 -3.53
CA GLY A 281 -14.96 -10.93 -3.81
C GLY A 281 -15.30 -10.82 -5.30
N ARG A 282 -14.54 -10.02 -6.04
CA ARG A 282 -14.90 -9.59 -7.41
C ARG A 282 -14.09 -10.32 -8.49
N PHE A 283 -12.91 -10.83 -8.15
CA PHE A 283 -12.04 -11.53 -9.10
C PHE A 283 -11.63 -12.93 -8.60
N PRO A 284 -12.59 -13.80 -8.20
CA PRO A 284 -12.26 -15.07 -7.55
C PRO A 284 -11.42 -16.00 -8.44
N GLY A 285 -11.55 -15.93 -9.77
CA GLY A 285 -10.70 -16.68 -10.70
C GLY A 285 -9.22 -16.26 -10.64
N VAL A 286 -8.98 -14.95 -10.55
CA VAL A 286 -7.63 -14.40 -10.37
C VAL A 286 -7.09 -14.82 -9.00
N TYR A 287 -7.88 -14.61 -7.94
CA TYR A 287 -7.50 -15.02 -6.58
C TYR A 287 -7.11 -16.50 -6.51
N ASN A 288 -7.95 -17.40 -7.03
CA ASN A 288 -7.69 -18.85 -7.04
C ASN A 288 -6.41 -19.22 -7.79
N THR A 289 -6.08 -18.52 -8.87
CA THR A 289 -4.82 -18.71 -9.60
C THR A 289 -3.63 -18.27 -8.75
N LEU A 290 -3.73 -17.13 -8.09
CA LEU A 290 -2.66 -16.56 -7.27
C LEU A 290 -2.36 -17.39 -6.01
N ILE A 291 -3.38 -17.96 -5.35
CA ILE A 291 -3.17 -18.77 -4.14
C ILE A 291 -2.78 -20.22 -4.42
N ASN A 292 -2.82 -20.66 -5.69
CA ASN A 292 -2.45 -22.03 -6.04
C ASN A 292 -0.92 -22.19 -6.04
N PRO A 293 -0.35 -23.07 -5.18
CA PRO A 293 1.10 -23.24 -5.08
C PRO A 293 1.76 -23.83 -6.33
N ARG A 294 0.97 -24.39 -7.25
CA ARG A 294 1.46 -24.92 -8.54
C ARG A 294 1.55 -23.86 -9.63
N THR A 295 1.04 -22.65 -9.38
CA THR A 295 1.07 -21.55 -10.35
C THR A 295 2.50 -21.02 -10.50
N SER A 296 2.95 -20.87 -11.75
CA SER A 296 4.23 -20.21 -12.06
C SER A 296 4.12 -18.69 -11.92
N VAL A 297 5.24 -17.99 -11.72
CA VAL A 297 5.26 -16.51 -11.68
C VAL A 297 4.65 -15.91 -12.94
N ASP A 298 4.96 -16.46 -14.11
CA ASP A 298 4.46 -15.95 -15.40
C ASP A 298 2.96 -16.19 -15.54
N THR A 299 2.46 -17.37 -15.15
CA THR A 299 1.02 -17.66 -15.14
C THR A 299 0.25 -16.73 -14.19
N ALA A 300 0.79 -16.46 -13.00
CA ALA A 300 0.22 -15.51 -12.06
C ALA A 300 0.20 -14.08 -12.65
N SER A 301 1.32 -13.65 -13.24
CA SER A 301 1.45 -12.34 -13.89
C SER A 301 0.43 -12.15 -15.02
N ASP A 302 0.30 -13.16 -15.88
CA ASP A 302 -0.61 -13.15 -17.02
C ASP A 302 -2.08 -13.08 -16.60
N GLU A 303 -2.45 -13.83 -15.56
CA GLU A 303 -3.84 -13.85 -15.08
C GLU A 303 -4.22 -12.48 -14.49
N VAL A 304 -3.32 -11.84 -13.74
CA VAL A 304 -3.54 -10.49 -13.19
C VAL A 304 -3.71 -9.47 -14.32
N VAL A 305 -2.79 -9.41 -15.28
CA VAL A 305 -2.89 -8.40 -16.35
C VAL A 305 -4.11 -8.62 -17.25
N LYS A 306 -4.48 -9.88 -17.55
CA LYS A 306 -5.59 -10.18 -18.46
C LYS A 306 -6.98 -10.09 -17.83
N ARG A 307 -7.08 -10.19 -16.50
CA ARG A 307 -8.39 -10.28 -15.83
C ARG A 307 -8.62 -9.31 -14.68
N PHE A 308 -7.57 -8.75 -14.10
CA PHE A 308 -7.67 -7.77 -13.02
C PHE A 308 -7.39 -6.35 -13.52
N GLU A 309 -6.26 -6.14 -14.21
CA GLU A 309 -5.87 -4.80 -14.71
C GLU A 309 -6.53 -4.47 -16.06
N VAL A 310 -6.40 -5.38 -17.02
CA VAL A 310 -6.95 -5.26 -18.38
C VAL A 310 -6.66 -3.90 -19.05
N PRO A 311 -5.37 -3.54 -19.24
CA PRO A 311 -5.00 -2.26 -19.83
C PRO A 311 -5.54 -2.10 -21.26
N GLY A 312 -5.79 -0.86 -21.69
CA GLY A 312 -6.33 -0.57 -23.03
C GLY A 312 -5.52 -1.20 -24.18
N ALA A 313 -4.20 -1.37 -24.00
CA ALA A 313 -3.31 -1.98 -24.98
C ALA A 313 -3.61 -3.46 -25.31
N ILE A 314 -4.38 -4.16 -24.47
CA ILE A 314 -4.74 -5.57 -24.69
C ILE A 314 -6.23 -5.76 -25.03
N ILE A 315 -6.97 -4.67 -25.21
CA ILE A 315 -8.40 -4.68 -25.52
C ILE A 315 -8.64 -3.97 -26.85
N GLU A 316 -9.41 -4.59 -27.73
CA GLU A 316 -10.01 -3.94 -28.88
C GLU A 316 -11.51 -4.22 -28.90
N ASN A 317 -12.34 -3.20 -29.17
CA ASN A 317 -13.81 -3.35 -29.24
C ASN A 317 -14.41 -4.05 -28.00
N ARG A 318 -13.90 -3.73 -26.81
CA ARG A 318 -14.28 -4.33 -25.50
C ARG A 318 -14.03 -5.85 -25.41
N ARG A 319 -13.12 -6.38 -26.22
CA ARG A 319 -12.69 -7.78 -26.19
C ARG A 319 -11.19 -7.86 -26.02
N LEU A 320 -10.76 -8.84 -25.24
CA LEU A 320 -9.35 -9.16 -25.10
C LEU A 320 -8.79 -9.61 -26.46
N LEU A 321 -7.68 -9.01 -26.86
CA LEU A 321 -6.91 -9.43 -28.03
C LEU A 321 -6.26 -10.81 -27.78
N PRO A 322 -6.03 -11.63 -28.82
CA PRO A 322 -5.39 -12.92 -28.66
C PRO A 322 -3.94 -12.77 -28.17
N ASP A 323 -3.43 -13.75 -27.42
CA ASP A 323 -2.04 -13.76 -26.94
C ASP A 323 -1.00 -13.71 -28.08
N THR A 324 -1.39 -14.06 -29.32
CA THR A 324 -0.56 -13.94 -30.53
C THR A 324 -0.44 -12.52 -31.07
N ASP A 325 -1.25 -11.59 -30.58
CA ASP A 325 -1.15 -10.18 -30.95
C ASP A 325 0.19 -9.60 -30.42
N PRO A 326 1.00 -8.93 -31.26
CA PRO A 326 2.29 -8.40 -30.84
C PRO A 326 2.21 -7.41 -29.66
N ALA A 327 1.14 -6.61 -29.57
CA ALA A 327 0.94 -5.67 -28.47
C ALA A 327 0.65 -6.42 -27.17
N VAL A 328 -0.20 -7.46 -27.21
CA VAL A 328 -0.46 -8.32 -26.06
C VAL A 328 0.82 -9.02 -25.62
N ALA A 329 1.55 -9.65 -26.54
CA ALA A 329 2.80 -10.33 -26.24
C ALA A 329 3.85 -9.40 -25.60
N ALA A 330 3.94 -8.15 -26.06
CA ALA A 330 4.82 -7.14 -25.48
C ALA A 330 4.41 -6.78 -24.04
N VAL A 331 3.10 -6.57 -23.79
CA VAL A 331 2.58 -6.32 -22.44
C VAL A 331 2.86 -7.50 -21.52
N LEU A 332 2.54 -8.74 -21.93
CA LEU A 332 2.79 -9.93 -21.13
C LEU A 332 4.28 -10.07 -20.78
N THR A 333 5.17 -9.87 -21.77
CA THR A 333 6.63 -9.93 -21.56
C THR A 333 7.10 -8.90 -20.54
N ALA A 334 6.63 -7.65 -20.65
CA ALA A 334 6.99 -6.60 -19.70
C ALA A 334 6.52 -6.91 -18.27
N ARG A 335 5.27 -7.37 -18.11
CA ARG A 335 4.70 -7.74 -16.79
C ARG A 335 5.39 -8.95 -16.16
N ARG A 336 5.71 -9.97 -16.96
CA ARG A 336 6.48 -11.14 -16.50
C ARG A 336 7.86 -10.74 -16.01
N ASN A 337 8.59 -9.89 -16.73
CA ASN A 337 9.90 -9.40 -16.30
C ASN A 337 9.85 -8.69 -14.94
N LEU A 338 8.84 -7.84 -14.71
CA LEU A 338 8.66 -7.17 -13.42
C LEU A 338 8.31 -8.16 -12.30
N SER A 339 7.47 -9.16 -12.60
CA SER A 339 7.09 -10.22 -11.67
C SER A 339 8.27 -11.11 -11.28
N GLN A 340 9.11 -11.49 -12.24
CA GLN A 340 10.37 -12.21 -11.99
C GLN A 340 11.34 -11.35 -11.17
N GLY A 341 11.36 -10.04 -11.40
CA GLY A 341 12.09 -9.08 -10.57
C GLY A 341 11.59 -9.06 -9.12
N ALA A 342 10.27 -9.08 -8.89
CA ALA A 342 9.69 -9.15 -7.56
C ALA A 342 10.03 -10.48 -6.86
N PHE A 343 9.93 -11.59 -7.57
CA PHE A 343 10.34 -12.92 -7.09
C PHE A 343 11.81 -12.93 -6.63
N THR A 344 12.71 -12.46 -7.50
CA THR A 344 14.15 -12.40 -7.23
C THR A 344 14.45 -11.49 -6.02
N THR A 345 13.80 -10.33 -5.95
CA THR A 345 13.92 -9.40 -4.82
C THR A 345 13.54 -10.08 -3.50
N TYR A 346 12.42 -10.81 -3.47
CA TYR A 346 11.99 -11.53 -2.28
C TYR A 346 12.96 -12.65 -1.88
N ARG A 347 13.41 -13.48 -2.84
CA ARG A 347 14.36 -14.57 -2.61
C ARG A 347 15.71 -14.06 -2.10
N ALA A 348 16.19 -12.92 -2.59
CA ALA A 348 17.44 -12.33 -2.13
C ALA A 348 17.36 -11.87 -0.66
N ALA A 349 16.20 -11.40 -0.21
CA ALA A 349 15.96 -11.02 1.18
C ALA A 349 15.67 -12.22 2.11
N HIS A 350 15.32 -13.37 1.55
CA HIS A 350 14.93 -14.60 2.25
C HIS A 350 15.63 -15.83 1.65
N PRO A 351 16.96 -15.98 1.88
CA PRO A 351 17.78 -17.05 1.30
C PRO A 351 17.28 -18.46 1.65
#